data_AF-A0A2I0K1R7-F1
#
_entry.id   AF-A0A2I0K1R7-F1
#
_cell.length_a   1.000
_cell.length_b   1.000
_cell.length_c   1.000
_cell.angle_alpha   90.00
_cell.angle_beta   90.00
_cell.angle_gamma   90.00
#
_symmetry.space_group_name_H-M   'P 1'
#
loop_
_entity.id
_entity.type
_entity.pdbx_description
1 polymer ?
#
loop_
_entity_poly.entity_id
_entity_poly.type
_entity_poly.pdbx_seq_one_letter_code
_entity_poly.pdbx_strand_id
1 'polypeptide(L)'
;MRKRLVRKTFDMIQEISESESKEDYKKFWENFGRFLKLGCIEDTGNHKRITPLLRFYTSKSEAELMSLDEYVENMGENQKAIYYLATDSLKSAKSAPFLEKLVQKDIEVLYLIEPIDEVAIQNLQTYKEKKFVDISKEDLELG
;
A
#
# COMPACT_ATOMS: atom_id res chain seq x y z
N MET A 1 -6.53 6.90 -28.90
CA MET A 1 -5.13 6.41 -28.85
C MET A 1 -4.55 6.44 -27.43
N ARG A 2 -4.56 7.59 -26.73
CA ARG A 2 -4.05 7.76 -25.35
C ARG A 2 -4.54 6.70 -24.34
N LYS A 3 -5.85 6.48 -24.21
CA LYS A 3 -6.42 5.48 -23.28
C LYS A 3 -5.90 4.06 -23.51
N ARG A 4 -5.67 3.67 -24.77
CA ARG A 4 -5.15 2.34 -25.13
C ARG A 4 -3.70 2.18 -24.70
N LEU A 5 -2.88 3.21 -24.88
CA LEU A 5 -1.49 3.22 -24.45
C LEU A 5 -1.38 3.15 -22.93
N VAL A 6 -2.12 3.99 -22.21
CA VAL A 6 -2.18 3.99 -20.73
C VAL A 6 -2.55 2.61 -20.19
N ARG A 7 -3.61 1.99 -20.74
CA ARG A 7 -4.01 0.63 -20.37
C ARG A 7 -2.88 -0.38 -20.60
N LYS A 8 -2.23 -0.34 -21.77
CA LYS A 8 -1.12 -1.24 -22.10
C LYS A 8 0.10 -1.03 -21.21
N THR A 9 0.36 0.20 -20.76
CA THR A 9 1.40 0.49 -19.78
C THR A 9 1.08 -0.18 -18.44
N PHE A 10 -0.15 -0.08 -17.93
CA PHE A 10 -0.53 -0.79 -16.71
C PHE A 10 -0.43 -2.31 -16.85
N ASP A 11 -0.90 -2.87 -17.97
CA ASP A 11 -0.80 -4.31 -18.24
C ASP A 11 0.69 -4.76 -18.21
N MET A 12 1.60 -3.99 -18.83
CA MET A 12 3.04 -4.27 -18.80
C MET A 12 3.67 -4.17 -17.40
N ILE A 13 3.28 -3.15 -16.62
CA ILE A 13 3.80 -3.01 -15.24
C ILE A 13 3.30 -4.16 -14.37
N GLN A 14 2.05 -4.59 -14.55
CA GLN A 14 1.48 -5.77 -13.87
C GLN A 14 2.27 -7.03 -14.21
N GLU A 15 2.57 -7.27 -15.50
CA GLU A 15 3.40 -8.41 -15.94
C GLU A 15 4.78 -8.42 -15.28
N ILE A 16 5.44 -7.26 -15.14
CA ILE A 16 6.71 -7.15 -14.40
C ILE A 16 6.51 -7.52 -12.92
N SER A 17 5.40 -7.06 -12.33
CA SER A 17 5.07 -7.28 -10.92
C SER A 17 4.77 -8.73 -10.55
N GLU A 18 4.27 -9.50 -11.51
CA GLU A 18 3.92 -10.92 -11.39
C GLU A 18 5.04 -11.84 -11.87
N SER A 19 6.13 -11.29 -12.43
CA SER A 19 7.25 -12.09 -12.91
C SER A 19 7.97 -12.78 -11.75
N GLU A 20 8.56 -13.95 -12.02
CA GLU A 20 9.38 -14.70 -11.06
C GLU A 20 10.56 -13.86 -10.50
N SER A 21 10.96 -12.82 -11.23
CA SER A 21 12.01 -11.88 -10.85
C SER A 21 11.45 -10.73 -10.00
N LYS A 22 11.34 -10.95 -8.68
CA LYS A 22 10.99 -9.88 -7.72
C LYS A 22 11.92 -8.65 -7.84
N GLU A 23 13.16 -8.87 -8.28
CA GLU A 23 14.17 -7.83 -8.46
C GLU A 23 13.82 -6.83 -9.56
N ASP A 24 13.15 -7.26 -10.64
CA ASP A 24 12.79 -6.35 -11.73
C ASP A 24 11.68 -5.39 -11.31
N TYR A 25 10.68 -5.88 -10.57
CA TYR A 25 9.66 -5.00 -10.02
C TYR A 25 10.21 -4.08 -8.93
N LYS A 26 11.15 -4.57 -8.11
CA LYS A 26 11.85 -3.74 -7.13
C LYS A 26 12.58 -2.57 -7.80
N LYS A 27 13.34 -2.83 -8.87
CA LYS A 27 14.00 -1.77 -9.66
C LYS A 27 12.98 -0.80 -10.26
N PHE A 28 11.88 -1.31 -10.81
CA PHE A 28 10.81 -0.45 -11.31
C PHE A 28 10.25 0.44 -10.19
N TRP A 29 9.96 -0.13 -9.01
CA TRP A 29 9.39 0.59 -7.88
C TRP A 29 10.34 1.67 -7.35
N GLU A 30 11.63 1.36 -7.19
CA GLU A 30 12.65 2.32 -6.74
C GLU A 30 12.76 3.54 -7.66
N ASN A 31 12.57 3.35 -8.97
CA ASN A 31 12.69 4.42 -9.96
C ASN A 31 11.37 5.13 -10.25
N PHE A 32 10.23 4.43 -10.16
CA PHE A 32 8.94 4.91 -10.67
C PHE A 32 7.75 4.80 -9.71
N GLY A 33 7.91 4.19 -8.54
CA GLY A 33 6.83 3.99 -7.56
C GLY A 33 6.15 5.29 -7.13
N ARG A 34 6.92 6.38 -7.00
CA ARG A 34 6.38 7.72 -6.70
C ARG A 34 5.38 8.21 -7.77
N PHE A 35 5.57 7.86 -9.04
CA PHE A 35 4.63 8.23 -10.10
C PHE A 35 3.34 7.41 -10.06
N LEU A 36 3.39 6.16 -9.59
CA LEU A 36 2.16 5.39 -9.31
C LEU A 36 1.37 6.02 -8.17
N LYS A 37 2.05 6.47 -7.11
CA LYS A 37 1.43 7.20 -5.99
C LYS A 37 0.81 8.52 -6.45
N LEU A 38 1.47 9.26 -7.33
CA LEU A 38 0.89 10.45 -7.96
C LEU A 38 -0.35 10.11 -8.80
N GLY A 39 -0.32 8.98 -9.53
CA GLY A 39 -1.48 8.48 -10.26
C GLY A 39 -2.69 8.18 -9.36
N CYS A 40 -2.48 7.78 -8.11
CA CYS A 40 -3.56 7.60 -7.12
C CYS A 40 -4.21 8.94 -6.71
N ILE A 41 -3.52 10.06 -6.91
CA ILE A 41 -4.04 11.39 -6.58
C ILE A 41 -4.75 11.98 -7.79
N GLU A 42 -4.14 11.85 -8.98
CA GLU A 42 -4.56 12.57 -10.19
C GLU A 42 -5.46 11.76 -11.15
N ASP A 43 -5.38 10.42 -11.15
CA ASP A 43 -6.02 9.55 -12.16
C ASP A 43 -7.05 8.58 -11.54
N THR A 44 -8.11 9.17 -11.00
CA THR A 44 -9.25 8.45 -10.40
C THR A 44 -9.87 7.39 -11.31
N GLY A 45 -9.86 7.63 -12.64
CA GLY A 45 -10.37 6.68 -13.62
C GLY A 45 -9.55 5.39 -13.75
N ASN A 46 -8.30 5.38 -13.28
CA ASN A 46 -7.40 4.24 -13.35
C ASN A 46 -7.03 3.66 -11.97
N HIS A 47 -7.65 4.09 -10.86
CA HIS A 47 -7.37 3.55 -9.51
C HIS A 47 -7.35 2.02 -9.47
N LYS A 48 -8.34 1.35 -10.07
CA LYS A 48 -8.41 -0.12 -10.12
C LYS A 48 -7.19 -0.80 -10.75
N ARG A 49 -6.41 -0.09 -11.57
CA ARG A 49 -5.18 -0.58 -12.21
C ARG A 49 -3.92 -0.13 -11.48
N ILE A 50 -3.97 1.01 -10.80
CA ILE A 50 -2.83 1.58 -10.09
C ILE A 50 -2.67 0.92 -8.72
N THR A 51 -3.76 0.74 -7.98
CA THR A 51 -3.72 0.26 -6.59
C THR A 51 -3.00 -1.08 -6.42
N PRO A 52 -3.21 -2.12 -7.27
CA PRO A 52 -2.48 -3.40 -7.16
C PRO A 52 -0.96 -3.27 -7.36
N LEU A 53 -0.52 -2.21 -8.03
CA LEU A 53 0.89 -1.95 -8.33
C LEU A 53 1.61 -1.25 -7.17
N LEU A 54 0.88 -0.79 -6.15
CA LEU A 54 1.50 -0.14 -4.99
C LEU A 54 2.28 -1.15 -4.14
N ARG A 55 3.34 -0.65 -3.50
CA ARG A 55 4.17 -1.42 -2.59
C ARG A 55 4.47 -0.62 -1.33
N PHE A 56 4.52 -1.31 -0.19
CA PHE A 56 4.72 -0.71 1.12
C PHE A 56 5.58 -1.61 1.99
N TYR A 57 6.36 -1.02 2.89
CA TYR A 57 6.84 -1.76 4.06
C TYR A 57 5.66 -1.97 5.00
N THR A 58 5.72 -3.03 5.81
CA THR A 58 4.67 -3.32 6.78
C THR A 58 5.26 -3.79 8.10
N SER A 59 4.42 -3.90 9.11
CA SER A 59 4.81 -4.46 10.41
C SER A 59 5.18 -5.94 10.37
N LYS A 60 4.81 -6.66 9.31
CA LYS A 60 5.22 -8.05 9.08
C LYS A 60 6.36 -8.18 8.05
N SER A 61 6.63 -7.14 7.26
CA SER A 61 7.73 -7.10 6.29
C SER A 61 8.44 -5.75 6.29
N GLU A 62 9.52 -5.67 7.08
CA GLU A 62 10.28 -4.43 7.26
C GLU A 62 11.51 -4.32 6.36
N ALA A 63 11.94 -5.43 5.76
CA ALA A 63 13.10 -5.50 4.87
C ALA A 63 12.70 -5.51 3.39
N GLU A 64 11.50 -6.00 3.11
CA GLU A 64 10.96 -6.16 1.76
C GLU A 64 9.63 -5.44 1.64
N LEU A 65 9.42 -4.87 0.46
CA LEU A 65 8.18 -4.22 0.09
C LEU A 65 7.12 -5.27 -0.26
N MET A 66 5.91 -5.11 0.29
CA MET A 66 4.75 -5.96 -0.01
C MET A 66 3.68 -5.23 -0.79
N SER A 67 2.96 -5.98 -1.60
CA SER A 67 1.76 -5.56 -2.30
C SER A 67 0.55 -5.51 -1.37
N LEU A 68 -0.49 -4.81 -1.82
CA LEU A 68 -1.79 -4.83 -1.12
C LEU A 68 -2.50 -6.19 -1.25
N ASP A 69 -2.14 -6.99 -2.25
CA ASP A 69 -2.66 -8.35 -2.39
C ASP A 69 -2.10 -9.26 -1.30
N GLU A 70 -0.78 -9.25 -1.11
CA GLU A 70 -0.10 -9.98 -0.02
C GLU A 70 -0.64 -9.53 1.34
N TYR A 71 -0.85 -8.23 1.56
CA TYR A 71 -1.49 -7.74 2.79
C TYR A 71 -2.89 -8.36 2.98
N VAL A 72 -3.73 -8.34 1.95
CA VAL A 72 -5.11 -8.86 2.03
C VAL A 72 -5.13 -10.37 2.28
N GLU A 73 -4.18 -11.12 1.72
CA GLU A 73 -4.02 -12.55 1.95
C GLU A 73 -3.58 -12.87 3.39
N ASN A 74 -2.80 -11.97 4.00
CA ASN A 74 -2.35 -12.08 5.40
C ASN A 74 -3.36 -11.56 6.43
N MET A 75 -4.51 -11.02 6.00
CA MET A 75 -5.54 -10.50 6.91
C MET A 75 -6.18 -11.64 7.72
N GLY A 76 -6.37 -11.40 9.02
CA GLY A 76 -7.17 -12.30 9.85
C GLY A 76 -8.64 -12.36 9.39
N GLU A 77 -9.32 -13.49 9.63
CA GLU A 77 -10.68 -13.75 9.11
C GLU A 77 -11.70 -12.63 9.41
N ASN A 78 -11.60 -12.01 10.58
CA ASN A 78 -12.52 -10.96 11.03
C ASN A 78 -12.07 -9.53 10.69
N GLN A 79 -10.91 -9.37 10.05
CA GLN A 79 -10.35 -8.06 9.72
C GLN A 79 -11.12 -7.41 8.55
N LYS A 80 -11.65 -6.21 8.80
CA LYS A 80 -12.51 -5.47 7.84
C LYS A 80 -11.81 -4.32 7.13
N ALA A 81 -10.62 -3.94 7.58
CA ALA A 81 -9.89 -2.79 7.10
C ALA A 81 -8.42 -3.11 6.84
N ILE A 82 -7.80 -2.32 5.96
CA ILE A 82 -6.35 -2.26 5.77
C ILE A 82 -5.85 -1.13 6.67
N TYR A 83 -5.04 -1.48 7.66
CA TYR A 83 -4.52 -0.52 8.62
C TYR A 83 -3.20 0.07 8.13
N TYR A 84 -3.02 1.37 8.30
CA TYR A 84 -1.79 2.06 7.95
C TYR A 84 -1.35 3.04 9.03
N LEU A 85 -0.07 3.38 9.00
CA LEU A 85 0.53 4.43 9.81
C LEU A 85 1.40 5.32 8.92
N ALA A 86 1.10 6.63 8.93
CA ALA A 86 1.94 7.64 8.29
C ALA A 86 3.01 8.15 9.25
N THR A 87 4.28 8.06 8.84
CA THR A 87 5.42 8.59 9.59
C THR A 87 6.52 9.08 8.64
N ASP A 88 7.53 9.79 9.16
CA ASP A 88 8.62 10.32 8.33
C ASP A 88 9.69 9.29 7.93
N SER A 89 9.68 8.09 8.53
CA SER A 89 10.67 7.06 8.23
C SER A 89 10.26 5.69 8.75
N LEU A 90 10.85 4.64 8.17
CA LEU A 90 10.69 3.27 8.65
C LEU A 90 11.08 3.14 10.14
N LYS A 91 12.10 3.86 10.58
CA LYS A 91 12.53 3.86 12.00
C LYS A 91 11.42 4.41 12.91
N SER A 92 10.81 5.52 12.51
CA SER A 92 9.72 6.16 13.27
C SER A 92 8.48 5.26 13.34
N ALA A 93 8.13 4.59 12.24
CA ALA A 93 7.03 3.64 12.18
C ALA A 93 7.19 2.51 13.20
N LYS A 94 8.38 1.90 13.29
CA LYS A 94 8.66 0.78 14.21
C LYS A 94 8.57 1.15 15.68
N SER A 95 8.90 2.39 16.03
CA SER A 95 8.85 2.88 17.41
C SER A 95 7.52 3.54 17.78
N ALA A 96 6.51 3.48 16.90
CA ALA A 96 5.24 4.17 17.12
C ALA A 96 4.41 3.45 18.21
N PRO A 97 3.97 4.16 19.27
CA PRO A 97 3.18 3.53 20.34
C PRO A 97 1.87 2.88 19.85
N PHE A 98 1.25 3.46 18.83
CA PHE A 98 0.00 2.94 18.24
C PHE A 98 0.18 1.57 17.58
N LEU A 99 1.38 1.25 17.12
CA LEU A 99 1.67 0.01 16.40
C LEU A 99 1.62 -1.22 17.32
N GLU A 100 2.13 -1.11 18.55
CA GLU A 100 2.32 -2.25 19.46
C GLU A 100 1.03 -3.03 19.70
N LYS A 101 -0.08 -2.31 19.92
CA LYS A 101 -1.39 -2.92 20.18
C LYS A 101 -1.92 -3.73 19.00
N LEU A 102 -1.65 -3.30 17.76
CA LEU A 102 -2.09 -4.01 16.56
C LEU A 102 -1.21 -5.25 16.31
N VAL A 103 0.10 -5.11 16.48
CA VAL A 103 1.05 -6.23 16.36
C VAL A 103 0.75 -7.32 17.38
N GLN A 104 0.42 -6.97 18.63
CA GLN A 104 -0.01 -7.94 19.66
C GLN A 104 -1.29 -8.70 19.29
N LYS A 105 -2.15 -8.11 18.44
CA LYS A 105 -3.36 -8.74 17.90
C LYS A 105 -3.12 -9.44 16.55
N ASP A 106 -1.87 -9.56 16.12
CA ASP A 106 -1.46 -10.08 14.80
C ASP A 106 -2.07 -9.32 13.61
N ILE A 107 -2.45 -8.05 13.83
CA ILE A 107 -2.97 -7.17 12.79
C ILE A 107 -1.80 -6.48 12.10
N GLU A 108 -1.66 -6.73 10.81
CA GLU A 108 -0.62 -6.12 9.98
C GLU A 108 -0.91 -4.63 9.72
N VAL A 109 0.13 -3.79 9.68
CA VAL A 109 0.04 -2.35 9.45
C VAL A 109 0.95 -1.93 8.31
N LEU A 110 0.41 -1.23 7.31
CA LEU A 110 1.19 -0.60 6.24
C LEU A 110 1.96 0.62 6.79
N TYR A 111 3.24 0.74 6.42
CA TYR A 111 4.05 1.90 6.74
C TYR A 111 4.08 2.85 5.56
N LEU A 112 3.44 4.01 5.73
CA LEU A 112 3.46 5.12 4.80
C LEU A 112 4.61 6.03 5.23
N ILE A 113 5.74 5.98 4.50
CA ILE A 113 7.00 6.62 4.91
C ILE A 113 7.45 7.71 3.94
N GLU A 114 6.66 7.99 2.90
CA GLU A 114 6.87 9.11 2.00
C GLU A 114 5.73 10.14 2.14
N PRO A 115 6.01 11.45 2.03
CA PRO A 115 4.99 12.50 2.17
C PRO A 115 3.78 12.37 1.23
N ILE A 116 3.95 11.71 0.07
CA ILE A 116 2.87 11.51 -0.91
C ILE A 116 1.92 10.37 -0.52
N ASP A 117 2.35 9.48 0.38
CA ASP A 117 1.66 8.21 0.66
C ASP A 117 0.30 8.43 1.29
N GLU A 118 0.22 9.33 2.28
CA GLU A 118 -1.02 9.60 2.99
C GLU A 118 -2.09 10.12 2.04
N VAL A 119 -1.73 11.10 1.20
CA VAL A 119 -2.64 11.67 0.20
C VAL A 119 -3.03 10.63 -0.85
N ALA A 120 -2.09 9.80 -1.30
CA ALA A 120 -2.37 8.71 -2.23
C ALA A 120 -3.38 7.71 -1.65
N ILE A 121 -3.17 7.25 -0.41
CA ILE A 121 -4.04 6.28 0.27
C ILE A 121 -5.43 6.87 0.55
N GLN A 122 -5.52 8.12 1.00
CA GLN A 122 -6.79 8.81 1.24
C GLN A 122 -7.64 8.92 -0.04
N ASN A 123 -7.00 9.13 -1.21
CA ASN A 123 -7.69 9.19 -2.49
C ASN A 123 -8.20 7.83 -2.99
N LEU A 124 -7.56 6.71 -2.63
CA LEU A 124 -7.98 5.38 -3.08
C LEU A 124 -9.24 4.88 -2.37
N GLN A 125 -9.51 5.36 -1.16
CA GLN A 125 -10.63 4.99 -0.26
C GLN A 125 -10.67 3.51 0.17
N THR A 126 -10.67 2.57 -0.79
CA THR A 126 -10.79 1.13 -0.56
C THR A 126 -9.91 0.32 -1.49
N TYR A 127 -9.52 -0.87 -1.04
CA TYR A 127 -8.94 -1.92 -1.87
C TYR A 127 -9.60 -3.27 -1.56
N LYS A 128 -10.06 -3.99 -2.59
CA LYS A 128 -10.83 -5.25 -2.44
C LYS A 128 -11.94 -5.14 -1.37
N GLU A 129 -12.70 -4.05 -1.43
CA GLU A 129 -13.80 -3.72 -0.49
C GLU A 129 -13.37 -3.42 0.97
N LYS A 130 -12.06 -3.43 1.26
CA LYS A 130 -11.50 -3.06 2.56
C LYS A 130 -11.14 -1.57 2.56
N LYS A 131 -11.57 -0.83 3.58
CA LYS A 131 -11.20 0.59 3.76
C LYS A 131 -9.77 0.70 4.28
N PHE A 132 -9.08 1.77 3.89
CA PHE A 132 -7.83 2.17 4.53
C PHE A 132 -8.13 2.94 5.82
N VAL A 133 -7.51 2.54 6.93
CA VAL A 133 -7.74 3.12 8.26
C VAL A 133 -6.40 3.51 8.88
N ASP A 134 -6.28 4.78 9.27
CA ASP A 134 -5.13 5.31 9.98
C ASP A 134 -5.19 4.89 11.45
N ILE A 135 -4.13 4.25 11.94
CA ILE A 135 -4.07 3.75 13.31
C ILE A 135 -3.69 4.82 14.34
N SER A 136 -3.26 6.01 13.89
CA SER A 136 -2.90 7.12 14.77
C SER A 136 -4.13 7.91 15.26
N LYS A 137 -5.30 7.66 14.66
CA LYS A 137 -6.55 8.33 15.05
C LYS A 137 -7.06 7.83 16.39
N GLU A 138 -7.49 8.77 17.24
CA GLU A 138 -7.92 8.51 18.62
C GLU A 138 -9.14 7.57 18.72
N ASP A 139 -9.97 7.52 17.68
CA ASP A 139 -11.21 6.77 17.57
C ASP A 139 -11.04 5.39 16.86
N LEU A 140 -9.84 4.83 16.85
CA LEU A 140 -9.57 3.53 16.22
C LEU A 140 -10.33 2.38 16.91
N GLU A 141 -11.46 1.99 16.33
CA GLU A 141 -12.20 0.78 16.70
C GLU A 141 -11.60 -0.45 16.00
N LEU A 142 -10.77 -1.19 16.73
CA LEU A 142 -10.32 -2.53 16.35
C LEU A 142 -11.47 -3.51 16.62
N GLY A 143 -12.43 -3.54 15.69
CA GLY A 143 -13.65 -4.36 15.78
C GLY A 143 -13.43 -5.84 16.06
#